data_AF-A0A812MV96-F1
#
_entry.id   AF-A0A812MV96-F1
#
_cell.length_a   1.000
_cell.length_b   1.000
_cell.length_c   1.000
_cell.angle_alpha   90.00
_cell.angle_beta   90.00
_cell.angle_gamma   90.00
#
_symmetry.space_group_name_H-M   'P 1'
#
loop_
_entity.id
_entity.type
_entity.pdbx_description
1 polymer ?
#
loop_
_entity_poly.entity_id
_entity_poly.type
_entity_poly.pdbx_seq_one_letter_code
_entity_poly.pdbx_strand_id
1 'polypeptide(L)'
;AYLIHVHCELDRDLDDDADKDQPRRGCSICACCCGFLRGLGRLVAFIFLLDGAVLGLPYIWRGFPFKAPKIIQENVEELGLEEEGEENGKDAKEAKEMLYLTDKDHPQGATVIGGLFGPLDQRLLRPMDPLDELKLLKLNFLVMVLFAPINPIGVIFQMLARQLDLHSRLPKLLMVRRRGFPTDNRLAHASQNLFGLMILPVAALWHTGLSLVSANPDLHTQPHGIVVIVWFAIGLGISAAALLGQWLVTRLFSWLRWGKVMLSRESSAIVGLEKEELEIEAGDDEAEREEAEEAKAEAEAERSKAEALEAAPSLTL
;
A
#
# COMPACT_ATOMS: atom_id res chain seq x y z
N ALA A 1 11.23 -6.48 -0.59
CA ALA A 1 10.69 -7.78 -1.03
C ALA A 1 11.11 -8.11 -2.47
N TYR A 2 10.73 -7.33 -3.48
CA TYR A 2 11.19 -7.53 -4.87
C TYR A 2 12.72 -7.48 -5.00
N LEU A 3 13.37 -6.50 -4.35
CA LEU A 3 14.83 -6.42 -4.24
C LEU A 3 15.49 -7.61 -3.53
N ILE A 4 14.80 -8.27 -2.61
CA ILE A 4 15.32 -9.45 -1.89
C ILE A 4 15.19 -10.71 -2.76
N HIS A 5 14.08 -10.84 -3.51
CA HIS A 5 13.90 -11.92 -4.48
C HIS A 5 14.89 -11.78 -5.65
N VAL A 6 15.09 -10.56 -6.16
CA VAL A 6 16.07 -10.27 -7.21
C VAL A 6 17.49 -10.52 -6.70
N HIS A 7 17.83 -10.18 -5.46
CA HIS A 7 19.15 -10.51 -4.91
C HIS A 7 19.37 -12.03 -4.76
N CYS A 8 18.36 -12.78 -4.31
CA CYS A 8 18.47 -14.23 -4.16
C CYS A 8 18.46 -14.99 -5.51
N GLU A 9 17.94 -14.39 -6.59
CA GLU A 9 18.01 -14.97 -7.94
C GLU A 9 19.30 -14.55 -8.65
N LEU A 10 19.76 -13.29 -8.51
CA LEU A 10 21.05 -12.85 -9.05
C LEU A 10 22.25 -13.56 -8.42
N ASP A 11 22.24 -13.82 -7.10
CA ASP A 11 23.32 -14.56 -6.44
C ASP A 11 23.42 -16.01 -6.95
N ARG A 12 22.34 -16.55 -7.51
CA ARG A 12 22.30 -17.92 -7.99
C ARG A 12 22.86 -18.06 -9.41
N ASP A 13 22.65 -17.05 -10.24
CA ASP A 13 23.18 -17.01 -11.61
C ASP A 13 24.67 -16.61 -11.62
N LEU A 14 25.15 -15.88 -10.62
CA LEU A 14 26.58 -15.57 -10.44
C LEU A 14 27.42 -16.78 -9.98
N ASP A 15 26.80 -17.80 -9.38
CA ASP A 15 27.49 -19.01 -8.91
C ASP A 15 27.51 -20.15 -9.95
N ASP A 16 26.67 -20.12 -10.99
CA ASP A 16 26.66 -21.17 -12.03
C ASP A 16 27.83 -21.07 -13.04
N ASP A 17 28.54 -19.92 -13.06
CA ASP A 17 29.77 -19.71 -13.83
C ASP A 17 31.08 -19.93 -13.02
N ALA A 18 30.97 -20.13 -11.70
CA ALA A 18 32.13 -20.33 -10.82
C ALA A 18 32.40 -21.83 -10.58
N ASP A 19 33.44 -22.34 -11.23
CA ASP A 19 34.13 -23.62 -10.97
C ASP A 19 33.27 -24.90 -10.84
N LYS A 20 33.27 -25.70 -11.91
CA LYS A 20 32.62 -27.01 -12.00
C LYS A 20 33.21 -28.10 -11.08
N ASP A 21 34.25 -27.81 -10.30
CA ASP A 21 35.02 -28.82 -9.55
C ASP A 21 34.90 -28.73 -8.02
N GLN A 22 34.07 -27.85 -7.45
CA GLN A 22 33.79 -27.90 -6.01
C GLN A 22 32.55 -28.74 -5.67
N PRO A 23 32.64 -29.73 -4.75
CA PRO A 23 31.47 -30.43 -4.26
C PRO A 23 30.57 -29.46 -3.50
N ARG A 24 29.44 -29.12 -4.15
CA ARG A 24 28.36 -28.28 -3.65
C ARG A 24 28.07 -28.55 -2.17
N ARG A 25 28.41 -27.62 -1.28
CA ARG A 25 27.87 -27.59 0.10
C ARG A 25 26.46 -26.99 0.09
N GLY A 26 25.57 -27.62 -0.68
CA GLY A 26 24.14 -27.34 -0.68
C GLY A 26 23.41 -28.49 0.00
N CYS A 27 22.50 -28.17 0.92
CA CYS A 27 21.76 -29.12 1.75
C CYS A 27 21.17 -30.27 0.92
N SER A 28 21.74 -31.48 1.03
CA SER A 28 21.24 -32.71 0.39
C SER A 28 20.01 -33.27 1.10
N ILE A 29 19.64 -32.69 2.24
CA ILE A 29 18.48 -33.09 3.01
C ILE A 29 17.33 -32.17 2.61
N CYS A 30 16.45 -32.73 1.79
CA CYS A 30 15.04 -32.33 1.63
C CYS A 30 14.74 -31.32 0.50
N ALA A 31 14.67 -31.84 -0.74
CA ALA A 31 13.91 -31.23 -1.84
C ALA A 31 12.44 -30.90 -1.43
N CYS A 32 11.89 -31.62 -0.44
CA CYS A 32 10.57 -31.35 0.13
C CYS A 32 10.53 -30.10 1.04
N CYS A 33 11.61 -29.81 1.76
CA CYS A 33 11.66 -28.77 2.79
C CYS A 33 12.00 -27.43 2.16
N CYS A 34 12.85 -27.42 1.12
CA CYS A 34 13.07 -26.23 0.31
C CYS A 34 11.80 -25.84 -0.48
N GLY A 35 11.00 -26.81 -0.94
CA GLY A 35 9.70 -26.53 -1.56
C GLY A 35 8.71 -25.90 -0.57
N PHE A 36 8.62 -26.47 0.65
CA PHE A 36 7.76 -25.94 1.71
C PHE A 36 8.21 -24.55 2.19
N LEU A 37 9.49 -24.34 2.47
CA LEU A 37 10.04 -23.04 2.87
C LEU A 37 9.92 -21.99 1.75
N ARG A 38 10.06 -22.39 0.48
CA ARG A 38 9.81 -21.49 -0.67
C ARG A 38 8.33 -21.14 -0.82
N GLY A 39 7.44 -22.10 -0.58
CA GLY A 39 6.00 -21.87 -0.50
C GLY A 39 5.61 -20.95 0.66
N LEU A 40 6.20 -21.16 1.84
CA LEU A 40 5.96 -20.39 3.05
C LEU A 40 6.54 -18.98 2.92
N GLY A 41 7.72 -18.83 2.33
CA GLY A 41 8.31 -17.53 1.97
C GLY A 41 7.45 -16.78 0.96
N ARG A 42 6.86 -17.46 -0.04
CA ARG A 42 5.89 -16.86 -0.97
C ARG A 42 4.57 -16.51 -0.29
N LEU A 43 4.11 -17.28 0.70
CA LEU A 43 2.90 -17.00 1.46
C LEU A 43 3.10 -15.82 2.41
N VAL A 44 4.25 -15.74 3.09
CA VAL A 44 4.64 -14.59 3.91
C VAL A 44 4.85 -13.35 3.05
N ALA A 45 5.55 -13.48 1.91
CA ALA A 45 5.67 -12.40 0.93
C ALA A 45 4.30 -11.99 0.39
N PHE A 46 3.37 -12.92 0.16
CA PHE A 46 1.99 -12.65 -0.23
C PHE A 46 1.24 -11.87 0.85
N ILE A 47 1.43 -12.15 2.14
CA ILE A 47 0.86 -11.38 3.25
C ILE A 47 1.41 -9.94 3.27
N PHE A 48 2.71 -9.75 3.12
CA PHE A 48 3.32 -8.41 3.07
C PHE A 48 3.08 -7.66 1.75
N LEU A 49 2.86 -8.36 0.62
CA LEU A 49 2.45 -7.80 -0.68
C LEU A 49 0.93 -7.62 -0.78
N LEU A 50 0.14 -8.25 0.09
CA LEU A 50 -1.30 -8.04 0.22
C LEU A 50 -1.61 -6.62 0.69
N ASP A 51 -0.75 -6.05 1.54
CA ASP A 51 -0.77 -4.63 1.88
C ASP A 51 -0.44 -3.72 0.68
N GLY A 52 0.18 -4.28 -0.37
CA GLY A 52 0.54 -3.59 -1.61
C GLY A 52 -0.43 -3.76 -2.80
N ALA A 53 -1.52 -4.54 -2.67
CA ALA A 53 -2.63 -4.64 -3.64
C ALA A 53 -2.30 -5.06 -5.10
N VAL A 54 -1.20 -5.76 -5.39
CA VAL A 54 -0.76 -6.00 -6.79
C VAL A 54 -0.82 -7.45 -7.28
N LEU A 55 -1.03 -8.47 -6.43
CA LEU A 55 -0.88 -9.89 -6.85
C LEU A 55 -2.03 -10.79 -6.36
N GLY A 56 -2.69 -11.52 -7.28
CA GLY A 56 -3.78 -12.47 -6.97
C GLY A 56 -3.28 -13.89 -6.62
N LEU A 57 -4.21 -14.79 -6.25
CA LEU A 57 -3.98 -16.22 -5.94
C LEU A 57 -3.06 -16.98 -6.92
N PRO A 58 -3.04 -16.70 -8.24
CA PRO A 58 -2.10 -17.35 -9.16
C PRO A 58 -0.64 -17.06 -8.87
N TYR A 59 -0.30 -15.97 -8.18
CA TYR A 59 1.08 -15.67 -7.77
C TYR A 59 1.61 -16.69 -6.76
N ILE A 60 0.75 -17.21 -5.87
CA ILE A 60 1.13 -18.24 -4.88
C ILE A 60 1.58 -19.52 -5.61
N TRP A 61 0.90 -19.88 -6.69
CA TRP A 61 1.13 -21.13 -7.42
C TRP A 61 2.14 -21.00 -8.57
N ARG A 62 2.14 -19.87 -9.28
CA ARG A 62 2.95 -19.66 -10.50
C ARG A 62 4.09 -18.65 -10.34
N GLY A 63 4.15 -17.89 -9.24
CA GLY A 63 5.19 -16.88 -9.01
C GLY A 63 5.09 -15.63 -9.90
N PHE A 64 4.15 -15.58 -10.85
CA PHE A 64 3.94 -14.44 -11.74
C PHE A 64 2.43 -14.20 -11.97
N PRO A 65 1.93 -12.95 -11.88
CA PRO A 65 0.51 -12.65 -11.99
C PRO A 65 -0.01 -12.61 -13.44
N PHE A 66 0.88 -12.50 -14.42
CA PHE A 66 0.53 -12.38 -15.83
C PHE A 66 0.57 -13.76 -16.51
N LYS A 67 -0.39 -14.03 -17.40
CA LYS A 67 -0.28 -15.13 -18.36
C LYS A 67 1.00 -14.89 -19.16
N ALA A 68 1.88 -15.88 -19.21
CA ALA A 68 3.01 -15.83 -20.14
C ALA A 68 2.44 -15.57 -21.55
N PRO A 69 2.94 -14.56 -22.28
CA PRO A 69 2.46 -14.27 -23.63
C PRO A 69 2.60 -15.53 -24.48
N LYS A 70 1.52 -15.90 -25.17
CA LYS A 70 1.52 -17.05 -26.07
C LYS A 70 2.22 -16.60 -27.35
N ILE A 71 3.44 -17.07 -27.56
CA ILE A 71 4.21 -16.74 -28.76
C ILE A 71 3.51 -17.44 -29.93
N ILE A 72 2.89 -16.65 -30.81
CA ILE A 72 2.42 -17.12 -32.10
C ILE A 72 3.68 -17.21 -32.96
N GLN A 73 4.18 -18.43 -33.18
CA GLN A 73 5.20 -18.68 -34.20
C GLN A 73 4.54 -18.53 -35.55
N GLU A 74 4.36 -17.30 -36.01
CA GLU A 74 4.02 -17.03 -37.40
C GLU A 74 5.30 -17.20 -38.22
N ASN A 75 5.35 -18.33 -38.92
CA ASN A 75 6.22 -18.74 -40.01
C ASN A 75 7.29 -17.71 -40.41
N VAL A 76 8.46 -17.82 -39.79
CA VAL A 76 9.72 -17.22 -40.28
C VAL A 76 10.09 -17.76 -41.67
N GLU A 77 9.47 -18.86 -42.11
CA GLU A 77 9.57 -19.39 -43.48
C GLU A 77 8.99 -18.46 -44.56
N GLU A 78 8.09 -17.53 -44.23
CA GLU A 78 7.46 -16.64 -45.23
C GLU A 78 8.23 -15.33 -45.50
N LEU A 79 9.30 -15.07 -44.75
CA LEU A 79 10.08 -13.82 -44.86
C LEU A 79 11.18 -13.83 -45.93
N GLY A 80 11.26 -14.88 -46.75
CA GLY A 80 11.98 -14.85 -48.03
C GLY A 80 13.42 -14.35 -47.94
N LEU A 81 14.13 -14.62 -46.84
CA LEU A 81 15.58 -14.47 -46.79
C LEU A 81 16.17 -15.63 -47.60
N GLU A 82 16.15 -15.44 -48.92
CA GLU A 82 16.90 -16.25 -49.86
C GLU A 82 18.37 -16.21 -49.43
N GLU A 83 18.91 -17.41 -49.21
CA GLU A 83 20.29 -17.67 -48.83
C GLU A 83 21.22 -17.31 -49.99
N GLU A 84 21.47 -16.02 -50.25
CA GLU A 84 22.54 -15.59 -51.15
C GLU A 84 23.78 -15.23 -50.33
N GLY A 85 24.75 -16.16 -50.28
CA GLY A 85 26.09 -15.87 -49.76
C GLY A 85 26.81 -17.03 -49.09
N GLU A 86 26.93 -18.18 -49.75
CA GLU A 86 27.93 -19.20 -49.42
C GLU A 86 29.34 -18.67 -49.72
N GLU A 87 30.00 -18.01 -48.76
CA GLU A 87 31.48 -17.94 -48.70
C GLU A 87 31.98 -17.33 -47.38
N ASN A 88 31.64 -17.94 -46.24
CA ASN A 88 32.44 -17.93 -44.99
C ASN A 88 31.73 -18.80 -43.92
N GLY A 89 31.82 -20.12 -44.10
CA GLY A 89 31.04 -21.15 -43.41
C GLY A 89 31.38 -21.44 -41.94
N LYS A 90 31.88 -20.47 -41.17
CA LYS A 90 32.04 -20.62 -39.70
C LYS A 90 31.29 -19.56 -38.91
N ASP A 91 31.31 -18.31 -39.36
CA ASP A 91 30.74 -17.19 -38.61
C ASP A 91 29.21 -17.13 -38.70
N ALA A 92 28.64 -17.56 -39.84
CA ALA A 92 27.19 -17.64 -40.03
C ALA A 92 26.53 -18.78 -39.23
N LYS A 93 27.28 -19.86 -38.97
CA LYS A 93 26.80 -20.98 -38.15
C LYS A 93 26.76 -20.59 -36.67
N GLU A 94 27.80 -19.88 -36.19
CA GLU A 94 27.84 -19.31 -34.84
C GLU A 94 26.76 -18.24 -34.63
N ALA A 95 26.48 -17.36 -35.60
CA ALA A 95 25.41 -16.37 -35.49
C ALA A 95 24.00 -17.00 -35.46
N LYS A 96 23.77 -18.06 -36.27
CA LYS A 96 22.51 -18.83 -36.25
C LYS A 96 22.40 -19.58 -34.91
N GLU A 97 23.48 -20.16 -34.41
CA GLU A 97 23.51 -20.86 -33.11
C GLU A 97 23.33 -19.89 -31.93
N MET A 98 23.88 -18.66 -31.98
CA MET A 98 23.66 -17.61 -30.98
C MET A 98 22.20 -17.10 -30.95
N LEU A 99 21.51 -17.15 -32.09
CA LEU A 99 20.08 -16.81 -32.21
C LEU A 99 19.18 -17.94 -31.65
N TYR A 100 19.60 -19.20 -31.74
CA TYR A 100 18.86 -20.36 -31.21
C TYR A 100 19.30 -20.80 -29.79
N LEU A 101 20.44 -20.32 -29.28
CA LEU A 101 20.93 -20.56 -27.92
C LEU A 101 20.18 -19.75 -26.85
N THR A 102 19.34 -18.80 -27.26
CA THR A 102 18.39 -18.13 -26.34
C THR A 102 17.10 -18.92 -26.10
N ASP A 103 16.95 -20.12 -26.69
CA ASP A 103 15.65 -20.80 -26.78
C ASP A 103 15.59 -22.19 -26.13
N LYS A 104 16.65 -22.66 -25.45
CA LYS A 104 16.66 -24.07 -24.95
C LYS A 104 16.70 -24.28 -23.45
N ASP A 105 17.21 -23.33 -22.65
CA ASP A 105 17.27 -23.49 -21.19
C ASP A 105 16.44 -22.47 -20.40
N HIS A 106 15.70 -21.61 -21.10
CA HIS A 106 14.51 -20.99 -20.54
C HIS A 106 13.27 -21.63 -21.16
N PRO A 107 12.33 -22.21 -20.38
CA PRO A 107 11.03 -22.64 -20.88
C PRO A 107 10.13 -21.46 -21.33
N GLN A 108 10.75 -20.31 -21.60
CA GLN A 108 10.19 -19.09 -22.12
C GLN A 108 11.19 -18.55 -23.15
N GLY A 109 11.14 -19.11 -24.36
CA GLY A 109 11.75 -18.58 -25.57
C GLY A 109 11.23 -17.20 -25.96
N ALA A 110 11.37 -16.23 -25.06
CA ALA A 110 11.14 -14.83 -25.35
C ALA A 110 12.41 -14.31 -26.04
N THR A 111 12.51 -14.56 -27.35
CA THR A 111 13.34 -13.72 -28.22
C THR A 111 13.01 -12.27 -27.91
N VAL A 112 14.05 -11.46 -27.71
CA VAL A 112 14.11 -10.12 -27.10
C VAL A 112 13.28 -9.02 -27.79
N ILE A 113 12.38 -9.36 -28.71
CA ILE A 113 11.27 -8.48 -29.16
C ILE A 113 9.99 -8.71 -28.29
N GLY A 114 10.08 -9.62 -27.31
CA GLY A 114 8.99 -10.17 -26.50
C GLY A 114 8.63 -9.44 -25.19
N GLY A 115 8.76 -8.11 -25.12
CA GLY A 115 8.34 -7.30 -23.96
C GLY A 115 7.24 -6.28 -24.25
N LEU A 116 7.00 -5.96 -25.52
CA LEU A 116 6.09 -4.87 -25.95
C LEU A 116 4.63 -5.30 -26.02
N PHE A 117 4.34 -6.58 -26.26
CA PHE A 117 2.97 -7.05 -26.43
C PHE A 117 2.17 -7.10 -25.13
N GLY A 118 2.79 -7.38 -23.98
CA GLY A 118 2.09 -7.31 -22.69
C GLY A 118 1.49 -5.92 -22.38
N PRO A 119 2.27 -4.83 -22.51
CA PRO A 119 1.77 -3.47 -22.42
C PRO A 119 0.74 -3.09 -23.50
N LEU A 120 0.87 -3.62 -24.72
CA LEU A 120 -0.09 -3.40 -25.81
C LEU A 120 -1.43 -4.11 -25.55
N ASP A 121 -1.40 -5.34 -25.04
CA ASP A 121 -2.58 -6.10 -24.63
C ASP A 121 -3.34 -5.40 -23.49
N GLN A 122 -2.62 -4.75 -22.57
CA GLN A 122 -3.27 -3.92 -21.54
C GLN A 122 -4.05 -2.74 -22.14
N ARG A 123 -3.66 -2.23 -23.31
CA ARG A 123 -4.37 -1.13 -23.98
C ARG A 123 -5.71 -1.56 -24.58
N LEU A 124 -5.82 -2.84 -24.99
CA LEU A 124 -7.04 -3.44 -25.53
C LEU A 124 -8.10 -3.74 -24.45
N LEU A 125 -7.69 -3.87 -23.18
CA LEU A 125 -8.61 -4.09 -22.07
C LEU A 125 -9.48 -2.86 -21.80
N ARG A 126 -10.76 -3.08 -21.49
CA ARG A 126 -11.70 -2.02 -21.14
C ARG A 126 -11.23 -1.28 -19.86
N PRO A 127 -11.22 0.07 -19.85
CA PRO A 127 -10.88 0.81 -18.63
C PRO A 127 -11.88 0.52 -17.52
N MET A 128 -11.39 0.46 -16.28
CA MET A 128 -12.26 0.39 -15.11
C MET A 128 -12.85 1.78 -14.83
N ASP A 129 -14.17 1.86 -14.85
CA ASP A 129 -14.88 3.04 -14.39
C ASP A 129 -15.18 2.91 -12.87
N PRO A 130 -14.49 3.68 -12.01
CA PRO A 130 -14.71 3.60 -10.57
C PRO A 130 -16.11 4.10 -10.16
N LEU A 131 -16.75 4.96 -10.95
CA LEU A 131 -18.07 5.51 -10.63
C LEU A 131 -19.17 4.46 -10.79
N ASP A 132 -19.09 3.63 -11.82
CA ASP A 132 -20.01 2.51 -12.03
C ASP A 132 -19.90 1.49 -10.89
N GLU A 133 -18.68 1.14 -10.51
CA GLU A 133 -18.40 0.21 -9.42
C GLU A 133 -18.86 0.76 -8.06
N LEU A 134 -18.79 2.08 -7.87
CA LEU A 134 -19.33 2.78 -6.69
C LEU A 134 -20.86 2.85 -6.72
N LYS A 135 -21.48 3.06 -7.88
CA LYS A 135 -22.95 3.06 -8.05
C LYS A 135 -23.54 1.70 -7.67
N LEU A 136 -22.92 0.61 -8.10
CA LEU A 136 -23.34 -0.74 -7.73
C LEU A 136 -23.26 -0.96 -6.21
N LEU A 137 -22.20 -0.46 -5.58
CA LEU A 137 -22.04 -0.52 -4.12
C LEU A 137 -23.14 0.27 -3.40
N LYS A 138 -23.44 1.49 -3.86
CA LYS A 138 -24.51 2.34 -3.31
C LYS A 138 -25.89 1.69 -3.46
N LEU A 139 -26.18 1.07 -4.60
CA LEU A 139 -27.45 0.38 -4.84
C LEU A 139 -27.58 -0.87 -3.96
N ASN A 140 -26.52 -1.67 -3.82
CA ASN A 140 -26.52 -2.82 -2.92
C ASN A 140 -26.74 -2.39 -1.46
N PHE A 141 -26.06 -1.34 -1.01
CA PHE A 141 -26.26 -0.76 0.32
C PHE A 141 -27.69 -0.24 0.52
N LEU A 142 -28.25 0.46 -0.47
CA LEU A 142 -29.64 0.94 -0.44
C LEU A 142 -30.62 -0.22 -0.24
N VAL A 143 -30.48 -1.30 -1.02
CA VAL A 143 -31.31 -2.51 -0.88
C VAL A 143 -31.18 -3.07 0.53
N MET A 144 -29.96 -3.21 1.04
CA MET A 144 -29.72 -3.75 2.37
C MET A 144 -30.39 -2.90 3.47
N VAL A 145 -30.25 -1.57 3.41
CA VAL A 145 -30.86 -0.67 4.39
C VAL A 145 -32.38 -0.74 4.33
N LEU A 146 -32.98 -0.68 3.13
CA LEU A 146 -34.44 -0.68 2.98
C LEU A 146 -35.07 -2.03 3.36
N PHE A 147 -34.44 -3.15 3.02
CA PHE A 147 -35.04 -4.48 3.22
C PHE A 147 -34.64 -5.17 4.53
N ALA A 148 -33.70 -4.61 5.30
CA ALA A 148 -33.29 -5.16 6.59
C ALA A 148 -34.45 -5.48 7.57
N PRO A 149 -35.51 -4.66 7.71
CA PRO A 149 -36.62 -4.97 8.61
C PRO A 149 -37.53 -6.09 8.08
N ILE A 150 -37.61 -6.25 6.76
CA ILE A 150 -38.51 -7.23 6.13
C ILE A 150 -37.87 -8.62 6.16
N ASN A 151 -36.57 -8.71 5.85
CA ASN A 151 -35.84 -9.98 5.84
C ASN A 151 -34.42 -9.80 6.42
N PRO A 152 -34.26 -9.89 7.75
CA PRO A 152 -32.97 -9.71 8.40
C PRO A 152 -31.96 -10.82 8.05
N ILE A 153 -32.44 -12.03 7.76
CA ILE A 153 -31.60 -13.16 7.36
C ILE A 153 -30.97 -12.89 5.98
N GLY A 154 -31.73 -12.26 5.07
CA GLY A 154 -31.25 -11.86 3.74
C GLY A 154 -30.04 -10.91 3.80
N VAL A 155 -29.96 -10.05 4.83
CA VAL A 155 -28.83 -9.12 5.01
C VAL A 155 -27.52 -9.87 5.21
N ILE A 156 -27.53 -11.00 5.91
CA ILE A 156 -26.32 -11.80 6.16
C ILE A 156 -25.79 -12.37 4.84
N PHE A 157 -26.67 -12.94 4.02
CA PHE A 157 -26.29 -13.43 2.69
C PHE A 157 -25.80 -12.31 1.78
N GLN A 158 -26.41 -11.13 1.88
CA GLN A 158 -26.01 -9.97 1.10
C GLN A 158 -24.64 -9.41 1.53
N MET A 159 -24.33 -9.45 2.83
CA MET A 159 -22.99 -9.15 3.35
C MET A 159 -21.95 -10.16 2.88
N LEU A 160 -22.27 -11.45 2.88
CA LEU A 160 -21.37 -12.49 2.37
C LEU A 160 -21.14 -12.34 0.87
N ALA A 161 -22.19 -12.09 0.10
CA ALA A 161 -22.09 -11.76 -1.32
C ALA A 161 -21.24 -10.50 -1.56
N ARG A 162 -21.35 -9.49 -0.69
CA ARG A 162 -20.52 -8.28 -0.74
C ARG A 162 -19.05 -8.58 -0.48
N GLN A 163 -18.75 -9.44 0.50
CA GLN A 163 -17.38 -9.85 0.79
C GLN A 163 -16.77 -10.59 -0.40
N LEU A 164 -17.52 -11.50 -1.02
CA LEU A 164 -17.09 -12.20 -2.23
C LEU A 164 -16.91 -11.23 -3.42
N ASP A 165 -17.80 -10.26 -3.59
CA ASP A 165 -17.67 -9.21 -4.62
C ASP A 165 -16.38 -8.41 -4.41
N LEU A 166 -16.08 -7.99 -3.18
CA LEU A 166 -14.84 -7.26 -2.85
C LEU A 166 -13.58 -8.07 -3.20
N HIS A 167 -13.55 -9.35 -2.83
CA HIS A 167 -12.44 -10.24 -3.17
C HIS A 167 -12.31 -10.48 -4.68
N SER A 168 -13.43 -10.49 -5.42
CA SER A 168 -13.42 -10.67 -6.87
C SER A 168 -12.97 -9.42 -7.64
N ARG A 169 -13.01 -8.23 -7.04
CA ARG A 169 -12.62 -6.96 -7.71
C ARG A 169 -11.12 -6.84 -7.94
N LEU A 170 -10.30 -7.32 -7.02
CA LEU A 170 -8.83 -7.33 -7.16
C LEU A 170 -8.36 -8.14 -8.38
N PRO A 171 -8.73 -9.42 -8.56
CA PRO A 171 -8.34 -10.16 -9.76
C PRO A 171 -8.98 -9.58 -11.02
N LYS A 172 -10.19 -9.03 -10.94
CA LYS A 172 -10.83 -8.32 -12.07
C LYS A 172 -10.01 -7.10 -12.52
N LEU A 173 -9.42 -6.36 -11.57
CA LEU A 173 -8.54 -5.22 -11.87
C LEU A 173 -7.19 -5.64 -12.47
N LEU A 174 -6.67 -6.80 -12.08
CA LEU A 174 -5.36 -7.26 -12.54
C LEU A 174 -5.45 -8.05 -13.86
N MET A 175 -6.55 -8.73 -14.12
CA MET A 175 -6.66 -9.68 -15.25
C MET A 175 -7.65 -9.27 -16.34
N VAL A 176 -8.68 -8.47 -16.02
CA VAL A 176 -9.82 -8.24 -16.93
C VAL A 176 -9.95 -6.78 -17.36
N ARG A 177 -9.51 -5.85 -16.52
CA ARG A 177 -9.66 -4.40 -16.76
C ARG A 177 -8.28 -3.75 -16.84
N ARG A 178 -8.17 -2.69 -17.64
CA ARG A 178 -6.99 -1.83 -17.65
C ARG A 178 -6.94 -0.97 -16.38
N ARG A 179 -5.74 -0.79 -15.80
CA ARG A 179 -5.53 0.19 -14.71
C ARG A 179 -5.90 1.59 -15.20
N GLY A 180 -6.80 2.25 -14.47
CA GLY A 180 -7.14 3.64 -14.72
C GLY A 180 -5.97 4.57 -14.38
N PHE A 181 -5.82 5.65 -15.14
CA PHE A 181 -4.97 6.76 -14.69
C PHE A 181 -5.56 7.38 -13.44
N PRO A 182 -4.73 7.91 -12.52
CA PRO A 182 -5.24 8.63 -11.37
C PRO A 182 -6.10 9.79 -11.83
N THR A 183 -7.37 9.76 -11.45
CA THR A 183 -8.34 10.85 -11.69
C THR A 183 -8.65 11.55 -10.38
N ASP A 184 -9.11 12.79 -10.45
CA ASP A 184 -9.51 13.53 -9.26
C ASP A 184 -10.62 12.83 -8.47
N ASN A 185 -10.35 12.54 -7.19
CA ASN A 185 -11.29 11.84 -6.31
C ASN A 185 -12.42 12.75 -5.79
N ARG A 186 -12.39 14.04 -6.09
CA ARG A 186 -13.35 15.04 -5.55
C ARG A 186 -14.79 14.70 -5.91
N LEU A 187 -15.03 14.27 -7.15
CA LEU A 187 -16.38 13.91 -7.61
C LEU A 187 -16.91 12.64 -6.90
N ALA A 188 -16.05 11.63 -6.73
CA ALA A 188 -16.41 10.41 -6.01
C ALA A 188 -16.80 10.72 -4.56
N HIS A 189 -15.97 11.50 -3.85
CA HIS A 189 -16.25 11.92 -2.47
C HIS A 189 -17.51 12.79 -2.36
N ALA A 190 -17.70 13.76 -3.25
CA ALA A 190 -18.90 14.60 -3.26
C ALA A 190 -20.17 13.75 -3.44
N SER A 191 -20.15 12.81 -4.39
CA SER A 191 -21.27 11.91 -4.63
C SER A 191 -21.54 10.95 -3.46
N GLN A 192 -20.50 10.55 -2.72
CA GLN A 192 -20.60 9.66 -1.57
C GLN A 192 -21.15 10.41 -0.35
N ASN A 193 -20.69 11.64 -0.13
CA ASN A 193 -21.20 12.51 0.92
C ASN A 193 -22.68 12.83 0.71
N LEU A 194 -23.07 13.17 -0.53
CA LEU A 194 -24.47 13.43 -0.86
C LEU A 194 -25.33 12.17 -0.69
N PHE A 195 -24.82 11.01 -1.12
CA PHE A 195 -25.51 9.74 -0.89
C PHE A 195 -25.71 9.44 0.61
N GLY A 196 -24.67 9.61 1.42
CA GLY A 196 -24.73 9.41 2.88
C GLY A 196 -25.70 10.37 3.58
N LEU A 197 -25.80 11.62 3.10
CA LEU A 197 -26.73 12.60 3.64
C LEU A 197 -28.19 12.28 3.26
N MET A 198 -28.42 11.81 2.03
CA MET A 198 -29.76 11.54 1.51
C MET A 198 -30.32 10.17 1.91
N ILE A 199 -29.46 9.17 2.15
CA ILE A 199 -29.92 7.81 2.49
C ILE A 199 -30.60 7.77 3.87
N LEU A 200 -30.14 8.57 4.83
CA LEU A 200 -30.68 8.62 6.18
C LEU A 200 -32.17 9.00 6.22
N PRO A 201 -32.62 10.14 5.65
CA PRO A 201 -34.04 10.51 5.66
C PRO A 201 -34.90 9.53 4.86
N VAL A 202 -34.39 9.02 3.73
CA VAL A 202 -35.10 8.02 2.93
C VAL A 202 -35.30 6.72 3.72
N ALA A 203 -34.26 6.22 4.38
CA ALA A 203 -34.34 5.05 5.23
C ALA A 203 -35.27 5.27 6.42
N ALA A 204 -35.18 6.42 7.10
CA ALA A 204 -36.04 6.74 8.23
C ALA A 204 -37.52 6.74 7.84
N LEU A 205 -37.89 7.44 6.75
CA LEU A 205 -39.26 7.46 6.24
C LEU A 205 -39.75 6.07 5.83
N TRP A 206 -38.89 5.28 5.19
CA TRP A 206 -39.20 3.92 4.80
C TRP A 206 -39.47 3.02 6.02
N HIS A 207 -38.59 3.07 7.03
CA HIS A 207 -38.71 2.25 8.23
C HIS A 207 -39.93 2.64 9.08
N THR A 208 -40.20 3.93 9.24
CA THR A 208 -41.43 4.37 9.93
C THR A 208 -42.68 3.98 9.15
N GLY A 209 -42.61 3.98 7.82
CA GLY A 209 -43.72 3.57 6.96
C GLY A 209 -44.00 2.08 7.09
N LEU A 210 -42.97 1.25 7.03
CA LEU A 210 -43.08 -0.19 7.28
C LEU A 210 -43.62 -0.46 8.68
N SER A 211 -43.09 0.21 9.71
CA SER A 211 -43.56 0.07 11.08
C SER A 211 -45.04 0.42 11.23
N LEU A 212 -45.47 1.53 10.62
CA LEU A 212 -46.86 1.98 10.62
C LEU A 212 -47.80 0.94 9.99
N VAL A 213 -47.41 0.38 8.84
CA VAL A 213 -48.19 -0.66 8.13
C VAL A 213 -48.20 -1.97 8.90
N SER A 214 -47.07 -2.39 9.48
CA SER A 214 -46.99 -3.66 10.21
C SER A 214 -47.64 -3.63 11.58
N ALA A 215 -47.64 -2.48 12.26
CA ALA A 215 -48.11 -2.36 13.64
C ALA A 215 -49.63 -2.05 13.72
N ASN A 216 -50.25 -1.58 12.63
CA ASN A 216 -51.66 -1.15 12.63
C ASN A 216 -52.49 -1.99 11.64
N PRO A 217 -53.11 -3.11 12.07
CA PRO A 217 -53.99 -3.89 11.19
C PRO A 217 -55.23 -3.10 10.74
N ASP A 218 -55.70 -2.17 11.57
CA ASP A 218 -56.92 -1.38 11.32
C ASP A 218 -56.68 -0.09 10.52
N LEU A 219 -55.51 0.04 9.87
CA LEU A 219 -55.13 1.24 9.11
C LEU A 219 -56.15 1.62 8.02
N HIS A 220 -56.85 0.62 7.48
CA HIS A 220 -57.89 0.79 6.46
C HIS A 220 -59.14 1.53 6.95
N THR A 221 -59.40 1.56 8.26
CA THR A 221 -60.56 2.23 8.84
C THR A 221 -60.31 3.71 9.16
N GLN A 222 -59.05 4.13 9.22
CA GLN A 222 -58.65 5.46 9.65
C GLN A 222 -58.60 6.46 8.49
N PRO A 223 -58.83 7.76 8.75
CA PRO A 223 -58.69 8.80 7.73
C PRO A 223 -57.22 8.89 7.28
N HIS A 224 -56.95 8.46 6.04
CA HIS A 224 -55.60 8.32 5.49
C HIS A 224 -54.77 9.62 5.57
N GLY A 225 -55.42 10.80 5.51
CA GLY A 225 -54.73 12.09 5.54
C GLY A 225 -53.96 12.34 6.83
N ILE A 226 -54.58 12.11 8.00
CA ILE A 226 -53.93 12.35 9.30
C ILE A 226 -52.78 11.37 9.51
N VAL A 227 -53.00 10.11 9.14
CA VAL A 227 -52.01 9.03 9.24
C VAL A 227 -50.75 9.36 8.44
N VAL A 228 -50.88 9.84 7.20
CA VAL A 228 -49.74 10.20 6.34
C VAL A 228 -48.98 11.40 6.91
N ILE A 229 -49.68 12.42 7.43
CA ILE A 229 -49.04 13.60 8.05
C ILE A 229 -48.24 13.19 9.28
N VAL A 230 -48.83 12.39 10.17
CA VAL A 230 -48.16 11.90 11.40
C VAL A 230 -46.95 11.03 11.05
N TRP A 231 -47.09 10.11 10.09
CA TRP A 231 -45.99 9.28 9.60
C TRP A 231 -44.82 10.12 9.08
N PHE A 232 -45.11 11.08 8.21
CA PHE A 232 -44.10 11.94 7.62
C PHE A 232 -43.41 12.81 8.68
N ALA A 233 -44.16 13.37 9.63
CA ALA A 233 -43.62 14.16 10.72
C ALA A 233 -42.68 13.33 11.64
N ILE A 234 -43.07 12.10 11.99
CA ILE A 234 -42.23 11.19 12.78
C ILE A 234 -40.97 10.82 12.01
N GLY A 235 -41.09 10.45 10.73
CA GLY A 235 -39.94 10.10 9.90
C GLY A 235 -38.95 11.27 9.74
N LEU A 236 -39.45 12.48 9.52
CA LEU A 236 -38.64 13.69 9.49
C LEU A 236 -37.96 13.95 10.85
N GLY A 237 -38.68 13.83 11.95
CA GLY A 237 -38.14 14.01 13.30
C GLY A 237 -36.97 13.06 13.59
N ILE A 238 -37.13 11.77 13.26
CA ILE A 238 -36.08 10.76 13.39
C ILE A 238 -34.88 11.10 12.49
N SER A 239 -35.13 11.50 11.23
CA SER A 239 -34.06 11.86 10.31
C SER A 239 -33.25 13.08 10.78
N ALA A 240 -33.92 14.11 11.32
CA ALA A 240 -33.28 15.30 11.87
C ALA A 240 -32.44 14.95 13.09
N ALA A 241 -32.94 14.10 13.99
CA ALA A 241 -32.19 13.61 15.14
C ALA A 241 -30.93 12.83 14.71
N ALA A 242 -31.04 11.97 13.70
CA ALA A 242 -29.91 11.20 13.17
C ALA A 242 -28.84 12.11 12.54
N LEU A 243 -29.25 13.11 11.74
CA LEU A 243 -28.34 14.09 11.16
C LEU A 243 -27.65 14.96 12.23
N LEU A 244 -28.38 15.36 13.27
CA LEU A 244 -27.83 16.07 14.41
C LEU A 244 -26.80 15.21 15.17
N GLY A 245 -27.09 13.92 15.35
CA GLY A 245 -26.15 12.95 15.91
C GLY A 245 -24.88 12.82 15.07
N GLN A 246 -25.00 12.68 13.74
CA GLN A 246 -23.86 12.63 12.84
C GLN A 246 -23.03 13.91 12.90
N TRP A 247 -23.68 15.07 12.93
CA TRP A 247 -23.02 16.36 13.09
C TRP A 247 -22.24 16.44 14.42
N LEU A 248 -22.85 16.04 15.53
CA LEU A 248 -22.19 16.02 16.85
C LEU A 248 -20.95 15.10 16.85
N VAL A 249 -21.05 13.89 16.28
CA VAL A 249 -19.93 12.95 16.19
C VAL A 249 -18.79 13.53 15.36
N THR A 250 -19.09 14.10 14.20
CA THR A 250 -18.06 14.74 13.35
C THR A 250 -17.41 15.92 14.04
N ARG A 251 -18.18 16.73 14.78
CA ARG A 251 -17.67 17.86 15.55
C ARG A 251 -16.77 17.38 16.69
N LEU A 252 -17.18 16.38 17.45
CA LEU A 252 -16.39 15.79 18.53
C LEU A 252 -15.08 15.20 18.01
N PHE A 253 -15.13 14.44 16.92
CA PHE A 253 -13.93 13.85 16.32
C PHE A 253 -12.97 14.92 15.80
N SER A 254 -13.51 15.99 15.20
CA SER A 254 -12.70 17.14 14.79
C SER A 254 -12.03 17.76 16.02
N TRP A 255 -12.77 18.02 17.10
CA TRP A 255 -12.24 18.59 18.32
C TRP A 255 -11.14 17.72 18.95
N LEU A 256 -11.34 16.40 19.01
CA LEU A 256 -10.32 15.44 19.48
C LEU A 256 -9.06 15.45 18.61
N ARG A 257 -9.23 15.52 17.29
CA ARG A 257 -8.09 15.60 16.36
C ARG A 257 -7.31 16.91 16.55
N TRP A 258 -7.99 18.04 16.70
CA TRP A 258 -7.36 19.32 17.00
C TRP A 258 -6.66 19.31 18.36
N GLY A 259 -7.26 18.70 19.39
CA GLY A 259 -6.64 18.51 20.70
C GLY A 259 -5.32 17.71 20.62
N LYS A 260 -5.29 16.62 19.83
CA LYS A 260 -4.05 15.87 19.58
C LYS A 260 -2.97 16.70 18.88
N VAL A 261 -3.35 17.53 17.91
CA VAL A 261 -2.40 18.40 17.21
C VAL A 261 -1.85 19.48 18.14
N MET A 262 -2.68 20.06 19.01
CA MET A 262 -2.23 21.04 20.01
C MET A 262 -1.29 20.40 21.03
N LEU A 263 -1.63 19.24 21.59
CA LEU A 263 -0.77 18.50 22.52
C LEU A 263 0.57 18.12 21.90
N SER A 264 0.56 17.68 20.63
CA SER A 264 1.80 17.38 19.91
C SER A 264 2.66 18.63 19.68
N ARG A 265 2.04 19.79 19.50
CA ARG A 265 2.76 21.05 19.28
C ARG A 265 3.37 21.56 20.60
N GLU A 266 2.66 21.43 21.71
CA GLU A 266 3.18 21.72 23.04
C GLU A 266 4.33 20.78 23.42
N SER A 267 4.22 19.48 23.16
CA SER A 267 5.33 18.54 23.42
C SER A 267 6.57 18.86 22.59
N SER A 268 6.40 19.26 21.32
CA SER A 268 7.54 19.67 20.48
C SER A 268 8.14 21.00 20.90
N ALA A 269 7.35 21.93 21.44
CA ALA A 269 7.87 23.19 21.98
C ALA A 269 8.69 22.96 23.26
N ILE A 270 8.23 22.07 24.15
CA ILE A 270 8.95 21.72 25.38
C ILE A 270 10.29 21.04 25.06
N VAL A 271 10.29 20.06 24.14
CA VAL A 271 11.54 19.38 23.71
C VAL A 271 12.50 20.34 23.00
N GLY A 272 11.98 21.35 22.29
CA GLY A 272 12.79 22.40 21.69
C GLY A 272 13.51 23.27 22.73
N LEU A 273 12.81 23.69 23.78
CA LEU A 273 13.38 24.49 24.86
C LEU A 273 14.42 23.71 25.68
N GLU A 274 14.14 22.44 25.99
CA GLU A 274 15.07 21.59 26.75
C GLU A 274 16.38 21.36 25.97
N LYS A 275 16.32 21.35 24.64
CA LYS A 275 17.52 21.26 23.79
C LYS A 275 18.31 22.58 23.73
N GLU A 276 17.62 23.72 23.71
CA GLU A 276 18.26 25.05 23.74
C GLU A 276 18.96 25.30 25.09
N GLU A 277 18.36 24.92 26.21
CA GLU A 277 18.99 25.00 27.54
C GLU A 277 20.24 24.11 27.63
N LEU A 278 20.20 22.89 27.08
CA LEU A 278 21.35 21.97 27.04
C LEU A 278 22.48 22.47 26.14
N GLU A 279 22.18 23.16 25.03
CA GLU A 279 23.19 23.76 24.16
C GLU A 279 23.82 25.02 24.79
N ILE A 280 23.09 25.75 25.64
CA ILE A 280 23.63 26.88 26.41
C ILE A 280 24.54 26.39 27.55
N GLU A 281 24.11 25.41 28.34
CA GLU A 281 24.94 24.84 29.41
C GLU A 281 26.20 24.15 28.85
N ALA A 282 26.11 23.46 27.70
CA ALA A 282 27.28 22.85 27.07
C ALA A 282 28.23 23.86 26.41
N GLY A 283 27.75 25.05 26.05
CA GLY A 283 28.55 26.10 25.40
C GLY A 283 29.36 26.94 26.40
N ASP A 284 28.82 27.20 27.59
CA ASP A 284 29.48 28.04 28.59
C ASP A 284 30.53 27.27 29.42
N ASP A 285 30.30 25.97 29.69
CA ASP A 285 31.20 25.17 30.53
C ASP A 285 32.53 24.78 29.87
N GLU A 286 32.62 24.71 28.54
CA GLU A 286 33.87 24.33 27.84
C GLU A 286 34.80 25.55 27.63
N ALA A 287 34.24 26.71 27.28
CA ALA A 287 34.98 27.95 27.12
C ALA A 287 35.46 28.53 28.46
N GLU A 288 34.60 28.58 29.50
CA GLU A 288 35.02 29.05 30.83
C GLU A 288 36.03 28.10 31.50
N ARG A 289 36.00 26.81 31.16
CA ARG A 289 36.94 25.82 31.71
C ARG A 289 38.31 25.89 31.05
N GLU A 290 38.40 26.18 29.75
CA GLU A 290 39.68 26.49 29.10
C GLU A 290 40.30 27.78 29.66
N GLU A 291 39.51 28.85 29.83
CA GLU A 291 40.01 30.11 30.43
C GLU A 291 40.48 29.91 31.89
N ALA A 292 39.77 29.09 32.67
CA ALA A 292 40.15 28.78 34.05
C ALA A 292 41.42 27.91 34.16
N GLU A 293 41.63 26.97 33.23
CA GLU A 293 42.88 26.18 33.18
C GLU A 293 44.08 27.04 32.75
N GLU A 294 43.89 27.95 31.78
CA GLU A 294 44.96 28.86 31.34
C GLU A 294 45.40 29.81 32.46
N ALA A 295 44.44 30.42 33.18
CA ALA A 295 44.72 31.28 34.33
C ALA A 295 45.44 30.54 35.47
N LYS A 296 45.12 29.26 35.69
CA LYS A 296 45.77 28.43 36.71
C LYS A 296 47.20 28.07 36.34
N ALA A 297 47.45 27.77 35.05
CA ALA A 297 48.79 27.51 34.54
C ALA A 297 49.70 28.75 34.62
N GLU A 298 49.16 29.94 34.35
CA GLU A 298 49.91 31.20 34.48
C GLU A 298 50.31 31.49 35.94
N ALA A 299 49.39 31.27 36.90
CA ALA A 299 49.68 31.44 38.32
C ALA A 299 50.76 30.48 38.85
N GLU A 300 50.78 29.22 38.39
CA GLU A 300 51.84 28.26 38.75
C GLU A 300 53.19 28.63 38.13
N ALA A 301 53.20 29.17 36.91
CA ALA A 301 54.40 29.67 36.26
C ALA A 301 54.99 30.88 37.01
N GLU A 302 54.17 31.81 37.50
CA GLU A 302 54.65 32.93 38.31
C GLU A 302 55.22 32.48 39.67
N ARG A 303 54.56 31.50 40.30
CA ARG A 303 55.02 30.94 41.58
C ARG A 303 56.39 30.27 41.44
N SER A 304 56.61 29.50 40.38
CA SER A 304 57.91 28.86 40.13
C SER A 304 59.02 29.88 39.81
N LYS A 305 58.70 31.00 39.15
CA LYS A 305 59.65 32.11 38.94
C LYS A 305 60.02 32.81 40.24
N ALA A 306 59.07 33.03 41.15
CA ALA A 306 59.33 33.61 42.46
C ALA A 306 60.24 32.72 43.31
N GLU A 307 59.98 31.41 43.34
CA GLU A 307 60.82 30.44 44.05
C GLU A 307 62.25 30.37 43.46
N ALA A 308 62.40 30.50 42.14
CA ALA A 308 63.71 30.56 41.49
C ALA A 308 64.50 31.84 41.83
N LEU A 309 63.81 32.96 42.06
CA LEU A 309 64.42 34.23 42.45
C LEU A 309 64.90 34.22 43.91
N GLU A 310 64.19 33.53 44.81
CA GLU A 310 64.64 33.31 46.19
C GLU A 310 65.83 32.35 46.29
N ALA A 311 65.96 31.41 45.35
CA ALA A 311 67.08 30.46 45.31
C ALA A 311 68.38 31.06 44.74
N ALA A 312 68.36 32.31 44.25
CA ALA A 312 69.57 32.98 43.77
C ALA A 312 70.47 33.37 44.96
N PRO A 313 71.70 32.84 45.06
CA PRO A 313 72.61 33.18 46.16
C PRO A 313 72.95 34.67 46.07
N SER A 314 72.72 35.38 47.18
CA SER A 314 73.16 36.75 47.36
C SER A 314 74.68 36.84 47.15
N LEU A 315 75.09 37.23 45.95
CA LEU A 315 76.42 37.74 45.67
C LEU A 315 76.56 39.08 46.39
N THR A 316 76.85 39.00 47.69
CA THR A 316 77.40 40.09 48.48
C THR A 316 78.76 40.45 47.91
N LEU A 317 78.89 41.68 47.42
CA LEU A 317 80.14 42.35 47.14
C LEU A 317 80.32 43.46 48.18
#